data_AF-A0A645H9H7-F1
#
_entry.id   AF-A0A645H9H7-F1
#
_cell.length_a   1.000
_cell.length_b   1.000
_cell.length_c   1.000
_cell.angle_alpha   90.00
_cell.angle_beta   90.00
_cell.angle_gamma   90.00
#
_symmetry.space_group_name_H-M   'P 1'
#
loop_
_entity.id
_entity.type
_entity.pdbx_description
1 polymer ?
#
loop_
_entity_poly.entity_id
_entity_poly.type
_entity_poly.pdbx_seq_one_letter_code
_entity_poly.pdbx_strand_id
1 'polypeptide(L)' 'MEADRIIVMEDGAITEIGTHNDLIKKPGLYQEIWNIQNHFVSSENNESEGK' A
#
# COMPACT_ATOMS: atom_id res chain seq x y z
N MET A 1 -3.45 -11.39 0.63
CA MET A 1 -4.06 -10.84 1.86
C MET A 1 -5.46 -11.42 2.00
N GLU A 2 -5.75 -12.01 3.16
CA GLU A 2 -7.00 -12.73 3.46
C GLU A 2 -7.83 -11.94 4.48
N ALA A 3 -8.42 -10.84 4.03
CA ALA A 3 -9.41 -10.11 4.81
C ALA A 3 -10.71 -10.06 4.02
N ASP A 4 -11.82 -10.46 4.64
CA ASP A 4 -13.14 -10.42 4.02
C ASP A 4 -13.58 -8.98 3.72
N ARG A 5 -13.21 -8.04 4.60
CA ARG A 5 -13.40 -6.60 4.43
C ARG A 5 -12.30 -5.81 5.15
N ILE A 6 -11.98 -4.65 4.60
CA ILE A 6 -11.08 -3.66 5.14
C ILE A 6 -11.87 -2.37 5.31
N ILE A 7 -11.68 -1.70 6.45
CA ILE A 7 -12.29 -0.40 6.77
C ILE A 7 -11.13 0.57 6.98
N VAL A 8 -11.13 1.66 6.21
CA VAL A 8 -10.17 2.76 6.33
C VAL A 8 -10.85 3.88 7.09
N MET A 9 -10.16 4.37 8.12
CA MET A 9 -10.61 5.49 8.92
C MET A 9 -9.60 6.64 8.84
N GLU A 10 -10.13 7.85 8.71
CA GLU A 10 -9.39 9.11 8.70
C GLU A 10 -10.17 10.10 9.57
N ASP A 11 -9.50 10.80 10.47
CA ASP A 11 -10.09 11.78 11.39
C ASP A 11 -11.32 11.28 12.18
N GLY A 12 -11.32 10.00 12.54
CA GLY A 12 -12.41 9.36 13.28
C GLY A 12 -13.64 9.02 12.43
N ALA A 13 -13.59 9.24 11.12
CA ALA A 13 -14.65 8.88 10.18
C ALA A 13 -14.20 7.70 9.30
N ILE A 14 -15.16 6.90 8.82
CA ILE A 14 -14.90 5.85 7.83
C ILE A 14 -14.89 6.49 6.44
N THR A 15 -13.77 6.37 5.73
CA THR A 15 -13.58 6.95 4.40
C THR A 15 -13.64 5.92 3.27
N GLU A 16 -13.20 4.68 3.53
CA GLU A 16 -13.24 3.59 2.54
C GLU A 16 -13.61 2.25 3.18
N ILE A 17 -14.38 1.42 2.46
CA ILE A 17 -14.71 0.05 2.85
C ILE A 17 -14.67 -0.84 1.61
N GLY A 18 -14.00 -1.99 1.68
CA GLY A 18 -13.98 -2.95 0.58
C GLY A 18 -13.06 -4.13 0.81
N THR A 19 -12.89 -4.96 -0.20
CA THR A 19 -11.82 -5.97 -0.19
C THR A 19 -10.49 -5.32 -0.55
N HIS A 20 -9.37 -6.01 -0.31
CA HIS A 20 -8.06 -5.54 -0.76
C HIS A 20 -8.05 -5.20 -2.25
N ASN A 21 -8.59 -6.09 -3.09
CA ASN A 21 -8.60 -5.94 -4.54
C ASN A 21 -9.42 -4.73 -4.99
N ASP A 22 -10.45 -4.36 -4.24
CA ASP A 22 -11.27 -3.20 -4.56
C ASP A 22 -10.58 -1.91 -4.16
N LEU A 23 -9.94 -1.88 -2.99
CA LEU A 23 -9.31 -0.69 -2.44
C LEU A 23 -7.99 -0.35 -3.14
N ILE A 24 -7.18 -1.33 -3.53
CA ILE A 24 -5.92 -1.07 -4.24
C ILE A 24 -6.13 -0.49 -5.66
N LYS A 25 -7.29 -0.73 -6.26
CA LYS A 25 -7.64 -0.23 -7.60
C LYS A 25 -8.20 1.18 -7.59
N LYS A 26 -8.57 1.69 -6.41
CA LYS A 26 -9.10 3.04 -6.24
C LYS A 26 -7.99 3.94 -5.71
N PRO A 27 -7.83 5.17 -6.23
CA PRO A 27 -6.99 6.15 -5.58
C PRO A 27 -7.59 6.46 -4.20
N GLY A 28 -6.79 6.31 -3.15
CA GLY A 28 -7.24 6.42 -1.77
C GLY A 28 -6.14 6.13 -0.76
N LEU A 29 -6.41 6.39 0.52
CA LEU A 29 -5.45 6.26 1.61
C LEU A 29 -4.96 4.82 1.77
N TYR A 30 -5.85 3.84 1.56
CA TYR A 30 -5.46 2.44 1.59
C TYR A 30 -4.39 2.10 0.54
N GLN A 31 -4.58 2.57 -0.70
CA GLN A 31 -3.65 2.34 -1.80
C GLN A 31 -2.29 2.98 -1.49
N GLU A 32 -2.28 4.19 -0.95
CA GLU A 32 -1.04 4.90 -0.58
C GLU A 32 -0.25 4.15 0.48
N ILE A 33 -0.90 3.78 1.60
CA ILE A 33 -0.26 3.02 2.68
C ILE A 33 0.28 1.69 2.16
N TRP A 34 -0.50 0.98 1.34
CA TRP A 34 -0.08 -0.28 0.75
C TRP A 34 1.14 -0.13 -0.16
N ASN A 35 1.17 0.93 -0.98
CA ASN A 35 2.32 1.22 -1.84
C ASN A 35 3.59 1.49 -1.02
N ILE A 36 3.48 2.25 0.09
CA ILE A 36 4.60 2.51 1.00
C ILE A 36 5.13 1.21 1.58
N GLN A 37 4.25 0.34 2.09
CA GLN A 37 4.65 -0.95 2.68
C GLN A 37 5.30 -1.89 1.66
N ASN A 38 4.81 -1.89 0.41
CA ASN A 38 5.36 -2.72 -0.66
C ASN A 38 6.64 -2.15 -1.29
N HIS A 39 6.90 -0.85 -1.19
CA HIS A 39 8.11 -0.22 -1.75
C HIS A 39 9.38 -0.43 -0.91
N PHE A 40 9.30 -1.11 0.24
CA PHE A 40 10.48 -1.40 1.10
C PHE A 40 11.45 -2.46 0.53
N VAL A 41 11.35 -2.83 -0.74
CA VAL A 41 12.29 -3.75 -1.40
C VAL A 41 12.95 -3.08 -2.61
N SER A 42 13.89 -2.16 -2.36
CA SER A 42 15.00 -1.85 -3.29
C SER A 42 15.98 -0.84 -2.70
N SER A 43 16.63 -1.23 -1.60
CA SER A 43 17.90 -0.62 -1.21
C SER A 43 18.86 -1.73 -0.78
N GLU A 44 19.47 -2.38 -1.77
CA GLU A 44 20.87 -2.81 -1.80
C GLU A 44 21.13 -3.57 -3.11
N ASN A 45 21.81 -2.91 -4.05
CA ASN A 45 22.73 -3.46 -5.05
C ASN A 45 23.26 -2.30 -5.92
N ASN A 46 24.12 -1.47 -5.33
CA ASN A 46 25.05 -0.62 -6.08
C ASN A 46 26.46 -1.08 -5.70
N GLU A 47 26.90 -2.22 -6.26
CA GLU A 47 28.33 -2.42 -6.49
C GLU A 47 28.65 -1.93 -7.89
N SER A 48 29.52 -0.93 -7.89
CA SER A 48 29.97 -0.17 -9.02
C SER A 48 31.07 -0.98 -9.71
N GLU A 49 30.80 -1.55 -10.89
CA GLU A 49 31.89 -1.92 -11.78
C GLU A 49 32.34 -0.66 -12.52
N GLY A 50 33.30 0.03 -11.89
CA GLY A 50 34.20 0.90 -12.62
C GLY A 50 35.16 0.06 -13.44
N LYS A 51 35.11 0.18 -14.77
CA LYS A 51 36.28 0.52 -15.60
C LYS A 51 35.87 0.81 -17.04
#